data_AF-A0AAN9C182-F1
#
_entry.id   AF-A0AAN9C182-F1
#
_cell.length_a   1.000
_cell.length_b   1.000
_cell.length_c   1.000
_cell.angle_alpha   90.00
_cell.angle_beta   90.00
_cell.angle_gamma   90.00
#
_symmetry.space_group_name_H-M   'P 1'
#
loop_
_entity.id
_entity.type
_entity.pdbx_description
1 polymer ?
#
loop_
_entity_poly.entity_id
_entity_poly.type
_entity_poly.pdbx_seq_one_letter_code
_entity_poly.pdbx_strand_id
1 'polypeptide(L)'
;MFVSADNPPHLKIHSYRAAVQYMVTQTRDDFPHGVIRLVVKRGAEMPFLQYAKVCLQRLGIDPSEVPDSVMTAAQSMTADWRRVVAFYTLRLSLAPLVETALLLDRMMFLYEHGIPSILLPVFDSALSPRNFALLACKPSTS
;
A
#
# COMPACT_ATOMS: atom_id res chain seq x y z
N MET A 1 -0.33 -26.15 -27.62
CA MET A 1 -0.14 -26.26 -26.17
C MET A 1 0.55 -24.98 -25.72
N PHE A 2 -0.23 -23.96 -25.35
CA PHE A 2 0.30 -22.66 -24.97
C PHE A 2 0.82 -22.72 -23.54
N VAL A 3 2.10 -22.40 -23.38
CA VAL A 3 2.73 -22.14 -22.08
C VAL A 3 1.96 -21.00 -21.41
N SER A 4 1.24 -21.31 -20.33
CA SER A 4 0.53 -20.29 -19.55
C SER A 4 1.57 -19.52 -18.74
N ALA A 5 1.90 -18.32 -19.22
CA ALA A 5 2.84 -17.42 -18.61
C ALA A 5 2.47 -17.14 -17.13
N ASP A 6 3.42 -17.48 -16.27
CA ASP A 6 3.67 -17.00 -14.91
C ASP A 6 2.59 -16.13 -14.28
N ASN A 7 1.83 -16.76 -13.38
CA ASN A 7 0.91 -16.10 -12.47
C ASN A 7 1.72 -15.66 -11.24
N PRO A 8 2.16 -14.40 -11.09
CA PRO A 8 3.15 -14.08 -10.08
C PRO A 8 2.47 -14.19 -8.71
N PRO A 9 2.86 -15.16 -7.85
CA PRO A 9 2.17 -15.41 -6.59
C PRO A 9 2.13 -14.14 -5.71
N HIS A 10 3.17 -13.31 -5.83
CA HIS A 10 3.36 -12.08 -5.09
C HIS A 10 2.32 -10.99 -5.40
N LEU A 11 1.67 -10.98 -6.57
CA LEU A 11 0.68 -9.95 -6.90
C LEU A 11 -0.70 -10.26 -6.32
N LYS A 12 -1.04 -11.56 -6.21
CA LYS A 12 -2.30 -12.02 -5.58
C LYS A 12 -2.38 -11.67 -4.10
N ILE A 13 -1.24 -11.45 -3.44
CA ILE A 13 -1.24 -11.07 -2.02
C ILE A 13 -2.00 -9.76 -1.76
N HIS A 14 -2.07 -8.86 -2.75
CA HIS A 14 -2.80 -7.61 -2.62
C HIS A 14 -4.31 -7.85 -2.53
N SER A 15 -4.86 -8.82 -3.28
CA SER A 15 -6.27 -9.19 -3.15
C SER A 15 -6.55 -9.92 -1.84
N TYR A 16 -5.61 -10.74 -1.35
CA TYR A 16 -5.74 -11.40 -0.05
C TYR A 16 -5.78 -10.38 1.09
N ARG A 17 -4.92 -9.35 1.03
CA ARG A 17 -4.93 -8.24 1.99
C ARG A 17 -6.26 -7.49 1.97
N ALA A 18 -6.77 -7.18 0.79
CA ALA A 18 -8.05 -6.49 0.63
C ALA A 18 -9.22 -7.34 1.17
N ALA A 19 -9.23 -8.64 0.88
CA ALA A 19 -10.26 -9.57 1.36
C ALA A 19 -10.24 -9.73 2.89
N VAL A 20 -9.05 -9.84 3.51
CA VAL A 20 -8.95 -9.86 4.98
C VAL A 20 -9.39 -8.53 5.58
N GLN A 21 -9.02 -7.40 4.96
CA GLN A 21 -9.47 -6.09 5.43
C GLN A 21 -11.00 -5.99 5.41
N TYR A 22 -11.64 -6.47 4.34
CA TYR A 22 -13.10 -6.59 4.29
C TYR A 22 -13.65 -7.41 5.46
N MET A 23 -13.13 -8.62 5.71
CA MET A 23 -13.57 -9.46 6.83
C MET A 23 -13.48 -8.75 8.18
N VAL A 24 -12.35 -8.07 8.43
CA VAL A 24 -12.10 -7.39 9.69
C VAL A 24 -13.07 -6.21 9.87
N THR A 25 -13.36 -5.45 8.81
CA THR A 25 -14.34 -4.36 8.86
C THR A 25 -15.78 -4.83 9.07
N GLN A 26 -16.08 -6.10 8.82
CA GLN A 26 -17.40 -6.69 9.13
C GLN A 26 -17.48 -7.25 10.56
N THR A 27 -16.34 -7.43 11.23
CA THR A 27 -16.27 -8.06 12.56
C THR A 27 -15.96 -7.04 13.66
N ARG A 28 -15.23 -5.96 13.34
CA ARG A 28 -14.89 -4.88 14.26
C ARG A 28 -15.12 -3.52 13.60
N ASP A 29 -16.03 -2.74 14.18
CA ASP A 29 -16.32 -1.37 13.73
C ASP A 29 -15.19 -0.39 14.07
N ASP A 30 -14.34 -0.71 15.07
CA ASP A 30 -13.27 0.18 15.55
C ASP A 30 -11.91 -0.02 14.86
N PHE A 31 -11.84 -0.85 13.82
CA PHE A 31 -10.56 -1.29 13.28
C PHE A 31 -9.75 -0.14 12.66
N PRO A 32 -8.61 0.27 13.25
CA PRO A 32 -7.87 1.43 12.79
C PRO A 32 -7.24 1.14 11.43
N HIS A 33 -7.77 1.79 10.40
CA HIS A 33 -7.33 1.61 9.02
C HIS A 33 -5.85 1.98 8.88
N GLY A 34 -5.08 1.10 8.24
CA GLY A 34 -3.68 1.35 7.89
C GLY A 34 -2.65 1.17 9.02
N VAL A 35 -3.07 0.93 10.27
CA VAL A 35 -2.15 0.71 11.40
C VAL A 35 -1.61 -0.71 11.42
N ILE A 36 -2.43 -1.70 11.12
CA ILE A 36 -2.04 -3.10 11.22
C ILE A 36 -1.60 -3.67 9.87
N ARG A 37 -0.36 -4.17 9.81
CA ARG A 37 0.21 -4.81 8.62
C ARG A 37 -0.31 -6.23 8.46
N LEU A 38 -1.27 -6.41 7.56
CA LEU A 38 -1.70 -7.71 7.05
C LEU A 38 -0.64 -8.32 6.11
N VAL A 39 0.58 -8.55 6.60
CA VAL A 39 1.68 -9.12 5.80
C VAL A 39 2.11 -10.44 6.41
N VAL A 40 1.88 -11.53 5.68
CA VAL A 40 2.25 -12.88 6.09
C VAL A 40 3.47 -13.32 5.29
N LYS A 41 4.50 -13.83 5.98
CA LYS A 41 5.70 -14.39 5.35
C LYS A 41 5.27 -15.57 4.46
N ARG A 42 5.71 -15.58 3.20
CA ARG A 42 5.26 -16.55 2.17
C ARG A 42 3.74 -16.58 1.98
N GLY A 43 3.04 -15.48 2.28
CA GLY A 43 1.58 -15.40 2.14
C GLY A 43 1.08 -15.61 0.70
N ALA A 44 1.94 -15.34 -0.28
CA ALA A 44 1.66 -15.57 -1.69
C ALA A 44 1.68 -17.06 -2.09
N GLU A 45 2.28 -17.93 -1.27
CA GLU A 45 2.44 -19.36 -1.53
C GLU A 45 1.35 -20.21 -0.84
N MET A 46 0.48 -19.60 -0.03
CA MET A 46 -0.56 -20.30 0.72
C MET A 46 -1.97 -20.00 0.19
N PRO A 47 -2.94 -20.90 0.40
CA PRO A 47 -4.34 -20.61 0.10
C PRO A 47 -4.88 -19.44 0.93
N PHE A 48 -5.84 -18.70 0.37
CA PHE A 48 -6.48 -17.56 1.02
C PHE A 48 -6.98 -17.88 2.44
N LEU A 49 -7.66 -19.02 2.64
CA LEU A 49 -8.21 -19.38 3.95
C LEU A 49 -7.12 -19.53 5.02
N GLN A 50 -5.96 -20.09 4.65
CA GLN A 50 -4.82 -20.20 5.57
C GLN A 50 -4.23 -18.82 5.86
N TYR A 51 -4.08 -17.99 4.83
CA TYR A 51 -3.63 -16.61 4.97
C TYR A 51 -4.55 -15.79 5.90
N ALA A 52 -5.87 -15.90 5.71
CA ALA A 52 -6.88 -15.21 6.49
C ALA A 52 -6.83 -15.63 7.97
N LYS A 53 -6.76 -16.94 8.26
CA LYS A 53 -6.61 -17.44 9.64
C LYS A 53 -5.38 -16.88 10.35
N VAL A 54 -4.22 -16.85 9.68
CA VAL A 54 -2.99 -16.26 10.25
C VAL A 54 -3.17 -14.78 10.55
N CYS A 55 -3.83 -14.03 9.66
CA CYS A 55 -4.10 -12.62 9.87
C CYS A 55 -5.07 -12.40 11.05
N LEU A 56 -6.18 -13.13 11.11
CA LEU A 56 -7.16 -13.02 12.19
C LEU A 56 -6.54 -13.31 13.56
N GLN A 57 -5.73 -14.37 13.67
CA GLN A 57 -5.00 -14.69 14.90
C GLN A 57 -4.08 -13.55 15.35
N ARG A 58 -3.37 -12.91 14.43
CA ARG A 58 -2.52 -11.74 14.73
C ARG A 58 -3.31 -10.51 15.18
N LEU A 59 -4.58 -10.43 14.79
CA LEU A 59 -5.50 -9.38 15.20
C LEU A 59 -6.22 -9.71 16.52
N GLY A 60 -5.96 -10.90 17.09
CA GLY A 60 -6.70 -11.40 18.25
C GLY A 60 -8.20 -11.55 17.95
N ILE A 61 -8.55 -11.93 16.72
CA ILE A 61 -9.92 -12.27 16.32
C ILE A 61 -9.95 -13.79 16.16
N ASP A 62 -10.89 -14.45 16.85
CA ASP A 62 -11.09 -15.88 16.67
C ASP A 62 -11.73 -16.12 15.29
N PRO A 63 -11.18 -16.98 14.42
CA PRO A 63 -11.84 -17.35 13.17
C PRO A 63 -13.28 -17.83 13.32
N SER A 64 -13.71 -18.34 14.48
CA SER A 64 -15.11 -18.70 14.72
C SER A 64 -16.05 -17.51 14.93
N GLU A 65 -15.52 -16.32 15.26
CA GLU A 65 -16.30 -15.08 15.38
C GLU A 65 -16.68 -14.52 14.00
N VAL A 66 -15.99 -14.94 12.94
CA VAL A 66 -16.26 -14.48 11.58
C VAL A 66 -17.38 -15.33 10.96
N PRO A 67 -18.50 -14.74 10.53
CA PRO A 67 -19.56 -15.48 9.86
C PRO A 67 -19.09 -16.18 8.58
N ASP A 68 -19.56 -17.40 8.33
CA ASP A 68 -19.23 -18.16 7.11
C ASP A 68 -19.59 -17.42 5.82
N SER A 69 -20.65 -16.61 5.85
CA SER A 69 -21.04 -15.74 4.74
C SER A 69 -19.98 -14.69 4.42
N VAL A 70 -19.37 -14.09 5.45
CA VAL A 70 -18.29 -13.10 5.31
C VAL A 70 -17.01 -13.77 4.81
N MET A 71 -16.66 -14.95 5.32
CA MET A 71 -15.51 -15.73 4.85
C MET A 71 -15.65 -16.08 3.36
N THR A 72 -16.84 -16.55 2.95
CA THR A 72 -17.15 -16.92 1.57
C THR A 72 -17.09 -15.71 0.63
N ALA A 73 -17.68 -14.58 1.06
CA ALA A 73 -17.62 -13.32 0.31
C ALA A 73 -16.18 -12.83 0.14
N ALA A 74 -15.38 -12.85 1.22
CA ALA A 74 -13.97 -12.47 1.15
C ALA A 74 -13.17 -13.37 0.21
N GLN A 75 -13.43 -14.68 0.23
CA GLN A 75 -12.76 -15.63 -0.68
C GLN A 75 -13.11 -15.35 -2.14
N SER A 76 -14.37 -15.04 -2.46
CA SER A 76 -14.78 -14.73 -3.84
C SER A 76 -14.13 -13.45 -4.37
N MET A 77 -13.92 -12.44 -3.53
CA MET A 77 -13.20 -11.21 -3.87
C MET A 77 -11.76 -11.46 -4.33
N THR A 78 -11.13 -12.56 -3.91
CA THR A 78 -9.76 -12.88 -4.32
C THR A 78 -9.65 -13.25 -5.80
N ALA A 79 -10.75 -13.63 -6.45
CA ALA A 79 -10.79 -13.94 -7.88
C ALA A 79 -10.53 -12.69 -8.75
N ASP A 80 -10.95 -11.51 -8.28
CA ASP A 80 -10.78 -10.22 -8.97
C ASP A 80 -9.40 -9.58 -8.73
N TRP A 81 -8.37 -10.39 -8.42
CA TRP A 81 -7.04 -9.91 -8.07
C TRP A 81 -6.42 -8.99 -9.13
N ARG A 82 -6.73 -9.18 -10.42
CA ARG A 82 -6.22 -8.33 -11.50
C ARG A 82 -6.70 -6.88 -11.38
N ARG A 83 -7.95 -6.66 -10.95
CA ARG A 83 -8.50 -5.32 -10.72
C ARG A 83 -7.80 -4.64 -9.55
N VAL A 84 -7.54 -5.40 -8.47
CA VAL A 84 -6.79 -4.91 -7.31
C VAL A 84 -5.37 -4.54 -7.69
N VAL A 85 -4.70 -5.36 -8.50
CA VAL A 85 -3.35 -5.07 -9.01
C VAL A 85 -3.36 -3.84 -9.91
N ALA A 86 -4.32 -3.70 -10.82
CA ALA A 86 -4.43 -2.52 -11.68
C ALA A 86 -4.55 -1.23 -10.87
N PHE A 87 -5.42 -1.21 -9.85
CA PHE A 87 -5.55 -0.07 -8.94
C PHE A 87 -4.27 0.17 -8.14
N TYR A 88 -3.63 -0.89 -7.64
CA TYR A 88 -2.36 -0.79 -6.91
C TYR A 88 -1.25 -0.20 -7.78
N THR A 89 -1.12 -0.65 -9.03
CA THR A 89 -0.18 -0.10 -10.00
C THR A 89 -0.48 1.37 -10.26
N LEU A 90 -1.74 1.75 -10.48
CA LEU A 90 -2.14 3.14 -10.68
C LEU A 90 -1.73 4.01 -9.50
N ARG A 91 -1.98 3.54 -8.27
CA ARG A 91 -1.56 4.21 -7.04
C ARG A 91 -0.03 4.37 -6.98
N LEU A 92 0.72 3.32 -7.30
CA LEU A 92 2.19 3.37 -7.31
C LEU A 92 2.72 4.35 -8.38
N SER A 93 2.07 4.44 -9.54
CA SER A 93 2.43 5.38 -10.59
C SER A 93 2.10 6.84 -10.25
N LEU A 94 0.99 7.07 -9.54
CA LEU A 94 0.58 8.41 -9.13
C LEU A 94 1.37 8.94 -7.93
N ALA A 95 1.85 8.06 -7.04
CA ALA A 95 2.54 8.48 -5.82
C ALA A 95 3.75 9.41 -6.07
N PRO A 96 4.67 9.12 -7.01
CA PRO A 96 5.78 10.03 -7.34
C PRO A 96 5.33 11.39 -7.90
N LEU A 97 4.21 11.42 -8.64
CA LEU A 97 3.65 12.67 -9.19
C LEU A 97 3.12 13.55 -8.05
N VAL A 98 2.37 12.96 -7.12
CA VAL A 98 1.86 13.67 -5.93
C VAL A 98 3.01 14.16 -5.07
N GLU A 99 4.04 13.34 -4.86
CA GLU A 99 5.24 13.73 -4.12
C GLU A 99 5.95 14.92 -4.77
N THR A 100 6.16 14.88 -6.10
CA THR A 100 6.78 15.97 -6.85
C THR A 100 5.95 17.25 -6.78
N ALA A 101 4.62 17.16 -6.95
CA ALA A 101 3.73 18.31 -6.85
C ALA A 101 3.79 18.98 -5.47
N LEU A 102 3.80 18.20 -4.39
CA LEU A 102 3.95 18.70 -3.02
C LEU A 102 5.32 19.35 -2.77
N LEU A 103 6.39 18.80 -3.35
CA LEU A 103 7.73 19.37 -3.21
C LEU A 103 7.86 20.69 -3.97
N LEU A 104 7.27 20.78 -5.17
CA LEU A 104 7.21 22.01 -5.95
C LEU A 104 6.38 23.09 -5.26
N ASP A 105 5.21 22.74 -4.72
CA ASP A 105 4.39 23.66 -3.93
C ASP A 105 5.17 24.28 -2.76
N ARG A 106 5.88 23.44 -1.99
CA ARG A 106 6.75 23.91 -0.89
C ARG A 106 7.92 24.75 -1.36
N MET A 107 8.52 24.42 -2.50
CA MET A 107 9.60 25.20 -3.10
C MET A 107 9.11 26.58 -3.53
N MET A 108 7.93 26.66 -4.16
CA MET A 108 7.28 27.91 -4.54
C MET A 108 6.97 28.78 -3.32
N PHE A 109 6.42 28.19 -2.26
CA PHE A 109 6.20 28.89 -0.99
C PHE A 109 7.49 29.53 -0.45
N LEU A 110 8.62 28.82 -0.49
CA LEU A 110 9.91 29.37 -0.05
C LEU A 110 10.39 30.50 -0.95
N TYR A 111 10.22 30.38 -2.26
CA TYR A 111 10.56 31.45 -3.21
C TYR A 111 9.75 32.72 -2.97
N GLU A 112 8.45 32.61 -2.71
CA GLU A 112 7.56 33.74 -2.40
C GLU A 112 8.00 34.49 -1.14
N HIS A 113 8.63 33.79 -0.19
CA HIS A 113 9.20 34.38 1.03
C HIS A 113 10.65 34.87 0.87
N GLY A 114 11.18 34.89 -0.36
CA GLY A 114 12.56 35.29 -0.64
C GLY A 114 13.61 34.34 -0.06
N ILE A 115 13.24 33.09 0.25
CA ILE A 115 14.15 32.09 0.79
C ILE A 115 14.74 31.30 -0.40
N PRO A 116 16.06 31.36 -0.63
CA PRO A 116 16.70 30.56 -1.67
C PRO A 116 16.48 29.07 -1.40
N SER A 117 15.88 28.38 -2.37
CA SER A 117 15.60 26.96 -2.29
C SER A 117 15.91 26.23 -3.60
N ILE A 118 16.18 24.93 -3.51
CA ILE A 118 16.50 24.06 -4.65
C ILE A 118 15.98 22.65 -4.40
N LEU A 119 15.44 22.02 -5.44
CA LEU A 119 15.06 20.61 -5.44
C LEU A 119 16.15 19.78 -6.12
N LEU A 120 16.77 18.85 -5.38
CA LEU A 120 17.88 18.03 -5.87
C LEU A 120 17.53 16.54 -5.88
N PRO A 121 17.82 15.80 -6.96
CA PRO A 121 17.73 14.34 -6.96
C PRO A 121 18.94 13.77 -6.19
N VAL A 122 18.76 13.48 -4.91
CA VAL A 122 19.80 12.97 -4.01
C VAL A 122 19.98 11.45 -4.09
N PHE A 123 18.99 10.72 -4.61
CA PHE A 123 19.05 9.28 -4.79
C PHE A 123 18.76 8.87 -6.23
N ASP A 124 19.25 7.70 -6.63
CA ASP A 124 18.80 7.05 -7.85
C ASP A 124 17.33 6.65 -7.70
N SER A 125 16.50 7.03 -8.66
CA SER A 125 15.06 6.71 -8.67
C SER A 125 14.81 5.20 -8.78
N ALA A 126 15.77 4.42 -9.29
CA ALA A 126 15.72 2.97 -9.30
C ALA A 126 15.91 2.35 -7.90
N LEU A 127 16.61 3.05 -6.99
CA LEU A 127 16.88 2.59 -5.63
C LEU A 127 15.86 3.10 -4.61
N SER A 128 15.42 4.36 -4.77
CA SER A 128 14.40 4.97 -3.92
C SER A 128 13.45 5.80 -4.77
N PRO A 129 12.14 5.48 -4.78
CA PRO A 129 11.16 6.33 -5.45
C PRO A 129 11.06 7.72 -4.80
N ARG A 130 11.48 7.87 -3.54
CA ARG A 130 11.67 9.16 -2.87
C ARG A 130 13.09 9.66 -3.15
N ASN A 131 13.29 10.28 -4.30
CA ASN A 131 14.63 10.64 -4.78
C ASN A 131 14.96 12.13 -4.68
N PHE A 132 13.97 13.00 -4.48
CA PHE A 132 14.19 14.44 -4.38
C PHE A 132 14.32 14.93 -2.94
N ALA A 133 15.25 15.87 -2.72
CA ALA A 133 15.39 16.64 -1.48
C ALA A 133 15.18 18.12 -1.78
N LEU A 134 14.32 18.78 -1.01
CA LEU A 134 14.17 20.22 -1.01
C LEU A 134 15.16 20.82 0.00
N LEU A 135 16.14 21.57 -0.50
CA LEU A 135 17.11 22.30 0.32
C LEU A 135 16.74 23.79 0.32
N ALA A 136 16.92 24.44 1.46
CA ALA A 136 16.68 25.86 1.61
C ALA A 136 17.71 26.48 2.54
N CYS A 137 18.16 27.70 2.23
CA CYS A 137 19.08 28.45 3.07
C CYS A 137 18.31 29.42 3.94
N LYS A 138 18.32 29.21 5.26
CA LYS A 138 17.78 30.20 6.19
C LYS A 138 18.59 31.51 6.04
N PRO A 139 17.94 32.67 5.81
CA PRO A 139 18.66 33.93 5.77
C PRO A 139 19.34 34.17 7.12
N SER A 140 20.61 34.58 7.10
CA SER A 140 21.32 35.04 8.28
C SER A 140 20.64 36.31 8.78
N THR A 141 19.96 36.22 9.92
CA THR A 141 19.46 37.39 10.64
C THR A 141 20.67 38.16 11.18
N SER A 142 21.00 39.29 10.54
CA SER A 142 21.87 40.33 11.10
C SER A 142 21.11 41.16 12.13
#